data_AF-A0A2E9FK73-F1
#
_entry.id   AF-A0A2E9FK73-F1
#
_cell.length_a   1.000
_cell.length_b   1.000
_cell.length_c   1.000
_cell.angle_alpha   90.00
_cell.angle_beta   90.00
_cell.angle_gamma   90.00
#
_symmetry.space_group_name_H-M   'P 1'
#
loop_
_entity.id
_entity.type
_entity.pdbx_description
1 polymer ?
#
loop_
_entity_poly.entity_id
_entity_poly.type
_entity_poly.pdbx_seq_one_letter_code
_entity_poly.pdbx_strand_id
1 'polypeptide(L)' 'MSKKILIFLLIALFLYLFDWFLNNDNENMIYVSDNDIDFLVATWNDQMQRPPSEEELKTIIENFIQNEVLYRE' A
#
# COMPACT_ATOMS: atom_id res chain seq x y z
N MET A 1 3.84 44.47 10.73
CA MET A 1 4.25 43.29 9.94
C MET A 1 4.10 41.97 10.68
N SER A 2 4.39 41.93 11.98
CA SER A 2 4.41 40.73 12.83
C SER A 2 3.12 39.89 12.79
N LYS A 3 1.93 40.52 12.75
CA LYS A 3 0.64 39.80 12.68
C LYS A 3 0.46 38.98 11.40
N LYS A 4 0.95 39.47 10.26
CA LYS A 4 0.87 38.76 8.97
C LYS A 4 1.76 37.52 8.96
N ILE A 5 2.95 37.64 9.55
CA ILE A 5 3.90 36.54 9.72
C ILE A 5 3.33 35.49 10.69
N LEU A 6 2.70 35.93 11.78
CA LEU A 6 2.08 35.04 12.76
C LEU A 6 0.91 34.25 12.16
N ILE A 7 0.08 34.90 11.34
CA ILE A 7 -1.00 34.23 10.59
C ILE A 7 -0.44 33.22 9.58
N PHE A 8 0.61 33.59 8.83
CA PHE A 8 1.26 32.68 7.91
C PHE A 8 1.80 31.43 8.61
N LEU A 9 2.44 31.61 9.77
CA LEU A 9 2.98 30.52 10.58
C LEU A 9 1.88 29.62 11.15
N LEU A 10 0.75 30.21 11.58
CA LEU A 10 -0.43 29.48 12.03
C LEU A 10 -1.05 28.62 10.93
N ILE A 11 -1.16 29.16 9.71
CA ILE A 11 -1.70 28.42 8.57
C ILE A 11 -0.75 27.28 8.18
N ALA A 12 0.56 27.53 8.13
CA ALA A 12 1.55 26.50 7.84
C ALA A 12 1.53 25.38 8.90
N LEU A 13 1.45 25.74 10.19
CA LEU A 13 1.33 24.77 11.28
C LEU A 13 0.02 23.99 11.21
N PHE A 14 -1.09 24.65 10.86
CA PHE A 14 -2.38 24.00 10.71
C PHE A 14 -2.37 22.98 9.56
N LEU A 15 -1.80 23.34 8.40
CA LEU A 15 -1.67 22.43 7.27
C LEU A 15 -0.76 21.24 7.60
N TYR A 16 0.36 21.47 8.31
CA TYR A 16 1.24 20.41 8.76
C TYR A 16 0.55 19.43 9.73
N LEU A 17 -0.20 19.95 10.71
CA LEU A 17 -0.94 19.10 11.64
C LEU A 17 -2.09 18.37 10.96
N PHE A 18 -2.74 19.00 9.98
CA PHE A 18 -3.81 18.39 9.19
C PHE A 18 -3.28 17.26 8.31
N ASP A 19 -2.14 17.46 7.66
CA ASP A 19 -1.44 16.43 6.89
C ASP A 19 -1.02 15.25 7.79
N TRP A 20 -0.41 15.53 8.94
CA TRP A 20 -0.04 14.50 9.92
C TRP A 20 -1.26 13.72 10.46
N PHE A 21 -2.39 14.39 10.69
CA PHE A 21 -3.61 13.73 11.15
C PHE A 21 -4.27 12.86 10.06
N LEU A 22 -4.15 13.27 8.79
CA LEU A 22 -4.63 12.48 7.65
C LEU A 22 -3.66 11.38 7.25
N ASN A 23 -2.38 11.52 7.58
CA ASN A 23 -1.37 10.50 7.38
C ASN A 23 -1.57 9.40 8.41
N ASN A 24 -2.59 8.58 8.15
CA ASN A 24 -2.77 7.31 8.83
C ASN A 24 -1.76 6.36 8.18
N ASP A 25 -0.54 6.35 8.72
CA ASP A 25 0.54 5.43 8.39
C ASP A 25 0.06 3.98 8.67
N ASN A 26 -0.79 3.48 7.78
CA ASN A 26 -1.15 2.09 7.67
C ASN A 26 0.03 1.37 7.00
N GLU A 27 1.24 1.57 7.51
CA GLU A 27 2.49 0.97 6.98
C GLU A 27 2.37 -0.57 6.90
N ASN A 28 1.50 -1.15 7.73
CA ASN A 28 1.25 -2.59 7.81
C ASN A 28 0.08 -3.08 6.91
N MET A 29 -0.51 -2.22 6.09
CA MET A 29 -1.57 -2.63 5.14
C MET A 29 -0.98 -2.79 3.75
N ILE A 30 -1.01 -4.03 3.24
CA ILE A 30 -0.71 -4.33 1.84
C ILE A 30 -2.04 -4.38 1.10
N TYR A 31 -2.22 -3.42 0.19
CA TYR A 31 -3.34 -3.42 -0.72
C TYR A 31 -3.02 -4.34 -1.90
N VAL A 32 -3.80 -5.41 -2.05
CA VAL A 32 -3.75 -6.30 -3.21
C VAL A 32 -4.99 -6.01 -4.05
N SER A 33 -4.79 -5.54 -5.27
CA SER A 33 -5.85 -5.22 -6.22
C SER A 33 -6.28 -6.43 -7.05
N ASP A 34 -7.47 -6.38 -7.65
CA ASP A 34 -7.94 -7.43 -8.55
C ASP A 34 -6.97 -7.64 -9.74
N ASN A 35 -6.32 -6.58 -10.22
CA ASN A 35 -5.29 -6.68 -11.26
C ASN A 35 -4.05 -7.45 -10.79
N ASP A 36 -3.67 -7.31 -9.51
CA ASP A 36 -2.54 -8.06 -8.94
C ASP A 36 -2.88 -9.55 -8.89
N ILE A 37 -4.13 -9.88 -8.53
CA ILE A 37 -4.63 -11.26 -8.56
C ILE A 37 -4.61 -11.82 -9.98
N ASP A 38 -5.10 -11.08 -10.97
CA ASP A 38 -5.06 -11.49 -12.38
C ASP A 38 -3.63 -11.73 -12.88
N PHE A 39 -2.69 -10.86 -12.48
CA PHE A 39 -1.27 -11.02 -12.81
C PHE A 39 -0.66 -12.28 -12.17
N LEU A 40 -0.97 -12.53 -10.89
CA LEU A 40 -0.50 -13.72 -10.17
C LEU A 40 -1.06 -15.01 -10.80
N VAL A 41 -2.34 -15.02 -11.18
CA VAL A 41 -2.99 -16.13 -11.88
C VAL A 41 -2.40 -16.35 -13.26
N ALA A 42 -2.16 -15.28 -14.03
CA ALA A 42 -1.55 -15.36 -15.36
C ALA A 42 -0.12 -15.93 -15.28
N THR A 43 0.67 -15.47 -14.32
CA THR A 43 2.05 -15.95 -14.09
C THR A 43 2.06 -17.43 -13.71
N TRP A 44 1.15 -17.84 -12.82
CA TRP A 44 1.00 -19.25 -12.47
C TRP A 44 0.62 -20.10 -13.69
N ASN A 45 -0.34 -19.63 -14.48
CA ASN A 45 -0.79 -20.34 -15.66
C ASN A 45 0.30 -20.43 -16.73
N ASP A 46 1.18 -19.45 -16.87
CA ASP A 46 2.34 -19.53 -17.76
C ASP A 46 3.35 -20.61 -17.30
N GLN A 47 3.60 -20.69 -15.99
CA GLN A 47 4.55 -21.64 -15.41
C GLN A 47 4.03 -23.07 -15.36
N MET A 48 2.78 -23.25 -14.93
CA MET A 48 2.16 -24.55 -14.66
C MET A 48 1.24 -25.02 -15.79
N GLN A 49 0.96 -24.16 -16.79
CA GLN A 49 0.08 -24.44 -17.93
C GLN A 49 -1.34 -24.84 -17.52
N ARG A 50 -1.78 -24.38 -16.34
CA ARG A 50 -3.11 -24.59 -15.77
C ARG A 50 -3.45 -23.48 -14.76
N PRO A 51 -4.73 -23.21 -14.47
CA PRO A 51 -5.10 -22.31 -13.38
C PRO A 51 -4.71 -22.90 -12.00
N PRO A 52 -4.48 -22.04 -11.00
CA PRO A 52 -4.24 -22.47 -9.62
C PRO A 52 -5.52 -23.04 -8.98
N SER A 53 -5.36 -23.98 -8.05
CA SER A 53 -6.43 -24.36 -7.12
C SER A 53 -6.67 -23.23 -6.10
N GLU A 54 -7.77 -23.31 -5.35
CA GLU A 54 -8.08 -22.31 -4.31
C GLU A 54 -7.00 -22.25 -3.21
N GLU A 55 -6.45 -23.40 -2.82
CA GLU A 55 -5.34 -23.47 -1.86
C GLU A 55 -4.04 -22.88 -2.44
N GLU A 56 -3.73 -23.20 -3.70
CA GLU A 56 -2.54 -22.67 -4.38
C GLU A 56 -2.64 -21.15 -4.58
N LEU A 57 -3.81 -20.64 -4.96
CA LEU A 57 -4.06 -19.22 -5.11
C LEU A 57 -3.80 -18.47 -3.81
N LYS A 58 -4.28 -19.02 -2.68
CA LYS A 58 -4.01 -18.45 -1.36
C LYS A 58 -2.51 -18.42 -1.06
N THR A 59 -1.78 -19.50 -1.32
CA THR A 59 -0.32 -19.55 -1.10
C THR A 59 0.43 -18.55 -1.97
N ILE A 60 0.05 -18.37 -3.24
CA ILE A 60 0.71 -17.42 -4.15
C ILE A 60 0.47 -15.97 -3.68
N ILE A 61 -0.74 -15.65 -3.23
CA ILE A 61 -1.07 -14.34 -2.67
C ILE A 61 -0.31 -14.09 -1.36
N GLU A 62 -0.24 -15.09 -0.47
CA GLU A 62 0.54 -14.99 0.77
C GLU A 62 2.03 -14.74 0.49
N ASN A 63 2.61 -15.45 -0.47
CA ASN A 63 4.00 -15.22 -0.89
C ASN A 63 4.20 -13.82 -1.48
N PHE A 64 3.25 -13.32 -2.28
CA PHE A 64 3.29 -11.96 -2.80
C PHE A 64 3.28 -10.91 -1.68
N ILE A 65 2.38 -11.07 -0.71
CA ILE A 65 2.29 -10.20 0.47
C ILE A 65 3.59 -10.27 1.28
N GLN A 66 4.15 -11.45 1.53
CA GLN A 66 5.41 -11.60 2.27
C GLN A 66 6.58 -10.88 1.59
N ASN A 67 6.68 -10.97 0.26
CA ASN A 67 7.69 -10.24 -0.48
C ASN A 67 7.50 -8.73 -0.32
N GLU A 68 6.26 -8.24 -0.43
CA GLU A 68 5.95 -6.82 -0.28
C GLU A 68 6.24 -6.30 1.13
N VAL A 69 6.02 -7.11 2.19
CA VAL A 69 6.47 -6.77 3.56
C VAL A 69 8.00 -6.71 3.63
N LEU A 70 8.69 -7.70 3.05
CA LEU A 70 10.16 -7.78 3.10
C LEU A 70 10.83 -6.56 2.44
N TYR A 71 10.25 -6.00 1.38
CA TYR A 71 10.77 -4.80 0.73
C TYR A 71 10.43 -3.49 1.47
N ARG A 72 9.58 -3.55 2.50
CA ARG A 72 9.16 -2.41 3.31
C ARG A 72 9.92 -2.28 4.64
N GLU A 73 10.66 -3.31 5.06
CA GLU A 73 11.63 -3.25 6.17
C GLU A 73 13.04 -2.86 5.70
#